data_AF-A0A2E5JHX9-F1
#
_entry.id   AF-A0A2E5JHX9-F1
#
_cell.length_a   1.000
_cell.length_b   1.000
_cell.length_c   1.000
_cell.angle_alpha   90.00
_cell.angle_beta   90.00
_cell.angle_gamma   90.00
#
_symmetry.space_group_name_H-M   'P 1'
#
loop_
_entity.id
_entity.type
_entity.pdbx_description
1 polymer ?
#
loop_
_entity_poly.entity_id
_entity_poly.type
_entity_poly.pdbx_seq_one_letter_code
_entity_poly.pdbx_strand_id
1 'polypeptide(L)'
;MEKKYSRKILLVNPSFQFSFMKHSALMTLVVLTTFYLFKVYIFWEFKSIAIGTGIPEDHDLITLLSDRSYVVDMSFIIIAANIVLFMLGWALWVSHRVAGPIHRIRNEIKKIIDGQPLQRIGVRDHDYFHELKDSVNLLIEYFRR
;
A
#
# COMPACT_ATOMS: atom_id res chain seq x y z
N MET A 1 21.49 27.69 20.98
CA MET A 1 20.36 26.80 20.60
C MET A 1 20.84 25.87 19.51
N GLU A 2 21.17 24.62 19.84
CA GLU A 2 21.55 23.63 18.83
C GLU A 2 20.35 23.30 17.93
N LYS A 3 20.49 23.54 16.63
CA LYS A 3 19.51 23.10 15.64
C LYS A 3 19.51 21.57 15.61
N LYS A 4 18.53 20.96 16.27
CA LYS A 4 18.24 19.53 16.22
C LYS A 4 17.76 19.18 14.80
N TYR A 5 18.69 18.91 13.89
CA TYR A 5 18.38 18.41 12.56
C TYR A 5 17.82 16.97 12.69
N SER A 6 16.51 16.85 12.84
CA SER A 6 15.82 15.57 12.66
C SER A 6 15.82 15.26 11.16
N ARG A 7 16.83 14.50 10.71
CA ARG A 7 16.82 13.96 9.36
C ARG A 7 15.66 12.97 9.26
N LYS A 8 14.52 13.41 8.71
CA LYS A 8 13.38 12.55 8.37
C LYS A 8 13.77 11.66 7.18
N ILE A 9 14.62 10.66 7.43
CA ILE A 9 15.04 9.69 6.42
C ILE A 9 13.83 8.80 6.14
N LEU A 10 13.15 9.06 5.03
CA LEU A 10 11.94 8.34 4.63
C LEU A 10 12.29 6.91 4.15
N LEU A 11 13.48 6.74 3.56
CA LEU A 11 13.99 5.46 3.07
C LEU A 11 15.04 4.88 4.02
N VAL A 12 14.63 3.97 4.89
CA VAL A 12 15.54 3.29 5.84
C VAL A 12 16.09 2.00 5.24
N ASN A 13 15.25 1.28 4.49
CA ASN A 13 15.63 0.04 3.82
C ASN A 13 15.04 0.04 2.41
N PRO A 14 15.74 0.64 1.43
CA PRO A 14 15.18 0.85 0.10
C PRO A 14 14.85 -0.46 -0.61
N SER A 15 15.62 -1.54 -0.41
CA SER A 15 15.32 -2.83 -1.06
C SER A 15 13.99 -3.42 -0.58
N PHE A 16 13.74 -3.38 0.74
CA PHE A 16 12.45 -3.78 1.29
C PHE A 16 11.31 -2.86 0.84
N GLN A 17 11.51 -1.54 0.91
CA GLN A 17 10.47 -0.56 0.59
C GLN A 17 10.08 -0.60 -0.89
N PHE A 18 11.03 -0.67 -1.83
CA PHE A 18 10.74 -0.82 -3.25
C PHE A 18 10.06 -2.16 -3.55
N SER A 19 10.48 -3.25 -2.91
CA SER A 19 9.81 -4.53 -3.03
C SER A 19 8.36 -4.43 -2.56
N PHE A 20 8.11 -3.87 -1.38
CA PHE A 20 6.77 -3.68 -0.83
C PHE A 20 5.88 -2.81 -1.73
N MET A 21 6.43 -1.71 -2.25
CA MET A 21 5.73 -0.83 -3.19
C MET A 21 5.38 -1.55 -4.49
N LYS A 22 6.29 -2.35 -5.06
CA LYS A 22 6.02 -3.13 -6.28
C LYS A 22 4.89 -4.13 -6.07
N HIS A 23 4.90 -4.89 -4.97
CA HIS A 23 3.82 -5.83 -4.65
C HIS A 23 2.49 -5.11 -4.43
N SER A 24 2.49 -3.98 -3.72
CA SER A 24 1.30 -3.16 -3.49
C SER A 24 0.73 -2.59 -4.80
N ALA A 25 1.60 -2.11 -5.70
CA ALA A 25 1.22 -1.61 -7.01
C ALA A 25 0.63 -2.72 -7.90
N LEU A 26 1.25 -3.91 -7.91
CA LEU A 26 0.75 -5.07 -8.65
C LEU A 26 -0.64 -5.49 -8.15
N MET A 27 -0.83 -5.59 -6.83
CA MET A 27 -2.13 -5.89 -6.24
C MET A 27 -3.19 -4.85 -6.60
N THR A 28 -2.82 -3.56 -6.56
CA THR A 28 -3.71 -2.46 -6.97
C THR A 28 -4.10 -2.58 -8.44
N LEU A 29 -3.14 -2.92 -9.32
CA LEU A 29 -3.40 -3.12 -10.75
C LEU A 29 -4.35 -4.29 -10.98
N VAL A 30 -4.13 -5.43 -10.31
CA VAL A 30 -5.03 -6.59 -10.40
C VAL A 30 -6.46 -6.20 -10.02
N VAL A 31 -6.63 -5.52 -8.88
CA VAL A 31 -7.94 -5.07 -8.41
C VAL A 31 -8.60 -4.12 -9.42
N LEU A 32 -7.87 -3.11 -9.92
CA LEU A 32 -8.41 -2.16 -10.90
C LEU A 32 -8.79 -2.84 -12.22
N THR A 33 -7.98 -3.79 -12.69
CA THR A 33 -8.29 -4.58 -13.88
C THR A 33 -9.56 -5.41 -13.67
N THR A 34 -9.71 -6.07 -12.51
CA THR A 34 -10.94 -6.81 -12.18
C THR A 34 -12.16 -5.90 -12.19
N PHE A 35 -12.09 -4.72 -11.58
CA PHE A 35 -13.19 -3.75 -11.61
C PHE A 35 -13.50 -3.24 -13.01
N TYR A 36 -12.49 -2.99 -13.84
CA TYR A 36 -12.67 -2.58 -15.23
C TYR A 36 -13.38 -3.66 -16.06
N LEU A 37 -12.93 -4.92 -15.93
CA LEU A 37 -13.56 -6.06 -16.61
C LEU A 37 -15.01 -6.24 -16.15
N PHE A 38 -15.27 -6.12 -14.84
CA PHE A 38 -16.62 -6.18 -14.30
C PHE A 38 -17.51 -5.06 -14.86
N LYS A 39 -16.99 -3.83 -14.94
CA LYS A 39 -17.70 -2.70 -15.58
C LYS A 39 -18.03 -3.01 -17.05
N VAL A 40 -17.07 -3.51 -17.83
CA VAL A 40 -17.31 -3.88 -19.24
C VAL A 40 -18.37 -4.97 -19.35
N TYR A 41 -18.27 -6.02 -18.52
CA TYR A 41 -19.24 -7.10 -18.49
C TYR A 41 -20.66 -6.59 -18.19
N ILE A 42 -20.82 -5.74 -17.18
CA ILE A 42 -22.11 -5.15 -16.83
C ILE A 42 -22.68 -4.32 -17.99
N PHE A 43 -21.88 -3.47 -18.64
CA PHE A 43 -22.32 -2.69 -19.80
C PHE A 43 -22.78 -3.57 -20.95
N TRP A 44 -22.05 -4.64 -21.23
CA TRP A 44 -22.40 -5.61 -22.27
C TRP A 44 -23.70 -6.34 -21.94
N GLU A 45 -23.84 -6.81 -20.70
CA GLU A 45 -25.04 -7.52 -20.22
C GLU A 45 -26.29 -6.63 -20.29
N PHE A 46 -26.20 -5.37 -19.84
CA PHE A 46 -27.31 -4.43 -19.92
C PHE A 46 -27.78 -4.19 -21.37
N LYS A 47 -26.83 -4.03 -22.30
CA LYS A 47 -27.16 -3.88 -23.73
C LYS A 47 -27.83 -5.15 -24.27
N SER A 48 -27.31 -6.32 -23.92
CA SER A 48 -27.83 -7.62 -24.34
C SER A 48 -29.27 -7.84 -23.86
N ILE A 49 -29.54 -7.58 -22.58
CA ILE A 49 -30.89 -7.70 -22.00
C ILE A 49 -31.86 -6.75 -22.70
N ALA A 50 -31.47 -5.49 -22.90
CA ALA A 50 -32.35 -4.50 -23.53
C ALA A 50 -32.75 -4.92 -24.96
N ILE A 51 -31.79 -5.35 -25.79
CA ILE A 51 -32.07 -5.86 -27.14
C ILE A 51 -32.95 -7.12 -27.08
N GLY A 52 -32.68 -8.03 -26.12
CA GLY A 52 -33.48 -9.24 -25.90
C GLY A 52 -34.94 -8.98 -25.53
N THR A 53 -35.27 -7.81 -24.98
CA THR A 53 -36.66 -7.40 -24.71
C THR A 53 -37.41 -6.82 -25.92
N GLY A 54 -36.77 -6.80 -27.09
CA GLY A 54 -37.35 -6.24 -28.32
C GLY A 54 -37.10 -4.75 -28.50
N ILE A 55 -36.26 -4.12 -27.67
CA ILE A 55 -35.81 -2.74 -27.86
C ILE A 55 -34.87 -2.72 -29.07
N PRO A 56 -35.16 -1.92 -30.12
CA PRO A 56 -34.29 -1.79 -31.28
C PRO A 56 -32.87 -1.29 -30.91
N GLU A 57 -31.85 -1.70 -31.67
CA GLU A 57 -30.47 -1.29 -31.42
C GLU A 57 -30.24 0.22 -31.55
N ASP A 58 -31.05 0.89 -32.37
CA ASP A 58 -31.04 2.34 -32.62
C ASP A 58 -31.91 3.12 -31.62
N HIS A 59 -32.59 2.44 -30.71
CA HIS A 59 -33.40 3.08 -29.69
C HIS A 59 -32.57 4.02 -28.81
N ASP A 60 -33.11 5.20 -28.51
CA ASP A 60 -32.43 6.27 -27.76
C ASP A 60 -31.72 5.78 -26.50
N LEU A 61 -32.33 4.84 -25.76
CA LEU A 61 -31.72 4.23 -24.57
C LEU A 61 -30.36 3.54 -24.86
N ILE A 62 -30.27 2.74 -25.93
CA ILE A 62 -29.06 2.01 -26.30
C ILE A 62 -27.97 2.95 -26.82
N THR A 63 -28.40 3.95 -27.61
CA THR A 63 -27.53 5.00 -28.13
C THR A 63 -26.97 5.85 -27.00
N LEU A 64 -27.81 6.26 -26.03
CA LEU A 64 -27.39 6.99 -24.84
C LEU A 64 -26.39 6.18 -23.98
N LEU A 65 -26.61 4.88 -23.78
CA LEU A 65 -25.67 4.02 -23.05
C LEU A 65 -24.30 3.97 -23.75
N SER A 66 -24.30 3.91 -25.08
CA SER A 66 -23.07 3.89 -25.89
C SER A 66 -22.36 5.24 -25.86
N ASP A 67 -23.09 6.34 -26.06
CA ASP A 67 -22.57 7.71 -26.07
C ASP A 67 -22.00 8.13 -24.71
N ARG A 68 -22.58 7.61 -23.61
CA ARG A 68 -22.11 7.89 -22.24
C ARG A 68 -20.99 6.97 -21.77
N SER A 69 -20.65 5.91 -22.51
CA SER A 69 -19.56 5.00 -22.14
C SER A 69 -18.25 5.77 -21.95
N TYR A 70 -17.95 6.75 -22.81
CA TYR A 70 -16.73 7.55 -22.71
C TYR A 70 -16.63 8.32 -21.38
N VAL A 71 -17.74 8.89 -20.90
CA VAL A 71 -17.77 9.64 -19.62
C VAL A 71 -17.52 8.69 -18.45
N VAL A 72 -18.08 7.48 -18.50
CA VAL A 72 -17.86 6.44 -17.49
C VAL A 72 -16.41 5.97 -17.50
N ASP A 73 -15.82 5.77 -18.68
CA ASP A 73 -14.42 5.38 -18.83
C ASP A 73 -13.45 6.46 -18.33
N MET A 74 -13.70 7.73 -18.66
CA MET A 74 -12.92 8.85 -18.13
C MET A 74 -13.04 8.95 -16.60
N SER A 75 -14.25 8.79 -16.06
CA SER A 75 -14.48 8.79 -14.62
C SER A 75 -13.72 7.65 -13.93
N PHE A 76 -13.74 6.45 -14.53
CA PHE A 76 -13.01 5.30 -14.03
C PHE A 76 -11.49 5.56 -14.02
N ILE A 77 -10.93 6.13 -15.09
CA ILE A 77 -9.49 6.45 -15.18
C ILE A 77 -9.09 7.46 -14.10
N ILE A 78 -9.88 8.51 -13.89
CA ILE A 78 -9.60 9.52 -12.85
C ILE A 78 -9.62 8.88 -11.46
N ILE A 79 -10.63 8.06 -11.16
CA ILE A 79 -10.73 7.35 -9.88
C ILE A 79 -9.56 6.37 -9.71
N ALA A 80 -9.24 5.59 -10.75
CA ALA A 80 -8.12 4.65 -10.74
C ALA A 80 -6.78 5.35 -10.49
N ALA A 81 -6.53 6.49 -11.13
CA ALA A 81 -5.32 7.28 -10.91
C ALA A 81 -5.21 7.78 -9.45
N ASN A 82 -6.31 8.24 -8.86
CA ASN A 82 -6.35 8.65 -7.45
C ASN A 82 -6.08 7.47 -6.51
N ILE A 83 -6.67 6.30 -6.78
CA ILE A 83 -6.44 5.08 -6.00
C ILE A 83 -4.97 4.66 -6.07
N VAL A 84 -4.36 4.67 -7.26
CA VAL A 84 -2.94 4.33 -7.43
C VAL A 84 -2.05 5.29 -6.64
N LEU A 85 -2.29 6.61 -6.75
CA LEU A 85 -1.51 7.60 -6.02
C LEU A 85 -1.64 7.42 -4.50
N PHE A 86 -2.86 7.21 -4.02
CA PHE A 86 -3.13 6.94 -2.62
C PHE A 86 -2.43 5.66 -2.14
N MET A 87 -2.54 4.56 -2.89
CA MET A 87 -1.94 3.28 -2.54
C MET A 87 -0.41 3.33 -2.53
N LEU A 88 0.22 4.07 -3.44
CA LEU A 88 1.67 4.27 -3.43
C LEU A 88 2.13 5.07 -2.20
N GLY A 89 1.41 6.15 -1.86
CA GLY A 89 1.68 6.94 -0.66
C GLY A 89 1.49 6.13 0.61
N TRP A 90 0.40 5.35 0.69
CA TRP A 90 0.12 4.43 1.77
C TRP A 90 1.20 3.35 1.91
N ALA A 91 1.58 2.71 0.81
CA ALA A 91 2.61 1.66 0.82
C ALA A 91 3.97 2.20 1.29
N LEU A 92 4.34 3.41 0.86
CA LEU A 92 5.54 4.08 1.35
C LEU A 92 5.47 4.36 2.85
N TRP A 93 4.33 4.86 3.33
CA TRP A 93 4.12 5.17 4.75
C TRP A 93 4.15 3.92 5.63
N VAL A 94 3.45 2.84 5.24
CA VAL A 94 3.47 1.56 5.98
C VAL A 94 4.86 0.95 5.95
N SER A 95 5.51 0.87 4.79
CA SER A 95 6.84 0.29 4.67
C SER A 95 7.89 1.04 5.50
N HIS A 96 7.76 2.37 5.66
CA HIS A 96 8.61 3.16 6.55
C HIS A 96 8.41 2.78 8.03
N ARG A 97 7.15 2.62 8.46
CA ARG A 97 6.78 2.21 9.83
C ARG A 97 7.19 0.76 10.16
N VAL A 98 7.41 -0.07 9.13
CA VAL A 98 7.89 -1.46 9.26
C VAL A 98 9.42 -1.53 9.21
N ALA A 99 10.05 -0.88 8.22
CA ALA A 99 11.50 -0.97 8.00
C ALA A 99 12.31 -0.30 9.13
N GLY A 100 11.81 0.82 9.66
CA GLY A 100 12.46 1.56 10.76
C GLY A 100 12.75 0.70 12.00
N PRO A 101 11.72 0.15 12.67
CA PRO A 101 11.91 -0.67 13.87
C PRO A 101 12.72 -1.94 13.60
N ILE A 102 12.48 -2.65 12.48
CA ILE A 102 13.25 -3.86 12.14
C ILE A 102 14.73 -3.54 11.99
N HIS A 103 15.06 -2.47 11.26
CA HIS A 103 16.45 -2.06 11.07
C HIS A 103 17.12 -1.71 12.40
N ARG A 104 16.42 -1.02 13.30
CA ARG A 104 16.93 -0.70 14.63
C ARG A 104 17.15 -1.95 15.47
N ILE A 105 16.17 -2.86 15.53
CA ILE A 105 16.28 -4.12 16.28
C ILE A 105 17.46 -4.95 15.77
N ARG A 106 17.59 -5.10 14.45
CA ARG A 106 18.72 -5.82 13.82
C ARG A 106 20.07 -5.23 14.20
N ASN A 107 20.19 -3.90 14.20
CA ASN A 107 21.45 -3.24 14.53
C ASN A 107 21.82 -3.40 16.00
N GLU A 108 20.85 -3.34 16.91
CA GLU A 108 21.12 -3.59 18.33
C GLU A 108 21.52 -5.06 18.57
N ILE A 109 20.86 -6.02 17.93
CA ILE A 109 21.28 -7.43 17.98
C ILE A 109 22.73 -7.60 17.50
N LYS A 110 23.11 -6.96 16.39
CA LYS A 110 24.50 -7.01 15.89
C LYS A 110 25.50 -6.45 16.90
N LYS A 111 25.22 -5.29 17.50
CA LYS A 111 26.07 -4.71 18.54
C LYS A 111 26.29 -5.67 19.72
N ILE A 112 25.24 -6.38 20.13
CA ILE A 112 25.31 -7.39 21.20
C ILE A 112 26.24 -8.55 20.78
N ILE A 113 26.08 -9.05 19.56
CA ILE A 113 26.97 -10.10 19.01
C ILE A 113 28.43 -9.63 18.97
N ASP A 114 28.65 -8.36 18.65
CA ASP A 114 29.98 -7.73 18.60
C ASP A 114 30.55 -7.40 20.00
N GLY A 115 29.88 -7.81 21.08
CA GLY A 115 30.34 -7.60 22.47
C GLY A 115 30.18 -6.16 22.97
N GLN A 116 29.41 -5.32 22.27
CA GLN A 116 29.11 -3.96 22.76
C GLN A 116 28.15 -3.99 23.95
N PRO A 117 28.13 -2.93 24.78
CA PRO A 117 27.26 -2.87 25.94
C PRO A 117 25.78 -3.07 25.57
N LEU A 118 25.12 -3.98 26.29
CA LEU A 118 23.69 -4.25 26.20
C LEU A 118 22.89 -2.96 26.47
N GLN A 119 22.10 -2.48 25.51
CA GLN A 119 21.22 -1.31 25.66
C GLN A 119 19.78 -1.67 25.28
N ARG A 120 18.79 -1.11 26.00
CA ARG A 120 17.38 -1.29 25.65
C ARG A 120 17.08 -0.67 24.28
N ILE A 121 16.28 -1.37 23.49
CA ILE A 121 15.80 -0.95 22.18
C ILE A 121 14.54 -0.10 22.34
N GLY A 122 14.56 1.09 21.76
CA GLY A 122 13.37 1.94 21.60
C GLY A 122 12.79 1.86 20.19
N VAL A 123 11.47 1.94 20.06
CA VAL A 123 10.75 2.03 18.78
C VAL A 123 9.76 3.21 18.90
N ARG A 124 9.42 3.88 17.80
CA ARG A 124 8.45 5.01 17.85
C ARG A 124 7.08 4.47 18.23
N ASP A 125 6.25 5.25 18.92
CA ASP A 125 4.93 4.79 19.40
C ASP A 125 4.04 4.29 18.25
N HIS A 126 4.16 4.95 17.10
CA HIS A 126 3.41 4.58 15.90
C HIS A 126 4.18 3.60 15.02
N ASP A 127 5.28 2.98 15.41
CA ASP A 127 5.89 1.95 14.56
C ASP A 127 5.28 0.57 14.82
N TYR A 128 5.50 -0.36 13.89
CA TYR A 128 5.15 -1.76 14.10
C TYR A 128 6.18 -2.46 15.00
N PHE A 129 5.88 -3.70 15.41
CA PHE A 129 6.78 -4.60 16.14
C PHE A 129 7.16 -4.18 17.57
N HIS A 130 6.24 -3.52 18.29
CA HIS A 130 6.43 -3.25 19.72
C HIS A 130 6.67 -4.53 20.53
N GLU A 131 5.88 -5.58 20.30
CA GLU A 131 6.02 -6.87 20.98
C GLU A 131 7.38 -7.53 20.74
N LEU A 132 7.92 -7.44 19.52
CA LEU A 132 9.26 -7.92 19.21
C LEU A 132 10.32 -7.10 19.94
N LYS A 133 10.19 -5.77 19.95
CA LYS A 133 11.07 -4.88 20.73
C LYS A 133 11.03 -5.23 22.22
N ASP A 134 9.86 -5.47 22.78
CA ASP A 134 9.69 -5.85 24.18
C ASP A 134 10.35 -7.21 24.47
N SER A 135 10.14 -8.20 23.59
CA SER A 135 10.76 -9.53 23.70
C SER A 135 12.30 -9.47 23.65
N VAL A 136 12.86 -8.65 22.76
CA VAL A 136 14.32 -8.45 22.69
C VAL A 136 14.83 -7.70 23.92
N ASN A 137 14.09 -6.72 24.45
CA ASN A 137 14.45 -6.03 25.69
C ASN A 137 14.48 -6.99 26.89
N LEU A 138 13.54 -7.92 26.99
CA LEU A 138 13.55 -8.95 28.03
C LEU A 138 14.78 -9.86 27.92
N LEU A 139 15.16 -10.24 26.70
CA LEU A 139 16.39 -11.02 26.46
C LEU A 139 17.65 -10.25 26.90
N ILE A 140 17.72 -8.96 26.55
CA ILE A 140 18.81 -8.07 26.94
C ILE A 140 18.93 -7.97 28.46
N GLU A 141 17.80 -7.91 29.16
CA GLU A 141 17.77 -7.88 30.63
C GLU A 141 18.19 -9.19 31.26
N TYR A 142 17.80 -10.32 30.64
CA TYR A 142 18.23 -11.64 31.09
C TYR A 142 19.76 -11.78 31.06
N PHE A 143 20.42 -11.35 29.97
CA PHE A 143 21.88 -11.42 29.84
C PHE A 143 22.64 -10.35 30.64
N ARG A 144 21.96 -9.33 31.18
CA ARG A 144 22.58 -8.31 32.03
C ARG A 144 22.68 -8.75 33.50
N ARG A 145 21.89 -9.77 33.90
CA ARG A 145 21.98 -10.38 35.23
C ARG A 145 23.22 -11.25 35.35
#